data_AF-A0A7R8VZ65-F1
#
_entry.id   AF-A0A7R8VZ65-F1
#
_cell.length_a   1.000
_cell.length_b   1.000
_cell.length_c   1.000
_cell.angle_alpha   90.00
_cell.angle_beta   90.00
_cell.angle_gamma   90.00
#
_symmetry.space_group_name_H-M   'P 1'
#
loop_
_entity.id
_entity.type
_entity.pdbx_description
1 polymer ?
#
loop_
_entity_poly.entity_id
_entity_poly.type
_entity_poly.pdbx_seq_one_letter_code
_entity_poly.pdbx_strand_id
1 'polypeptide(L)'
;MLAIFRQMTAHHFEKYISHFSTTMDLLDFLMEILLVFKDLVSRPVFSRDWCQMIMLQNSVILKSLRFFSHTIRDYFFQPFEIQAWNNFFHCAIAFLTQPSLQLETFSQNKRSRIVARYKDMRRETSFEIRAMWFNL
;
A
#
# COMPACT_ATOMS: atom_id res chain seq x y z
N MET A 1 -12.00 6.04 -5.24
CA MET A 1 -11.26 4.90 -4.65
C MET A 1 -10.47 5.28 -3.39
N LEU A 2 -9.38 6.06 -3.47
CA LEU A 2 -8.55 6.41 -2.29
C LEU A 2 -9.32 7.08 -1.14
N ALA A 3 -10.35 7.89 -1.46
CA ALA A 3 -11.20 8.50 -0.45
C ALA A 3 -11.91 7.47 0.45
N ILE A 4 -12.32 6.32 -0.11
CA ILE A 4 -12.98 5.26 0.64
C ILE A 4 -11.98 4.61 1.61
N PHE A 5 -10.83 4.14 1.10
CA PHE A 5 -9.76 3.56 1.92
C PHE A 5 -9.26 4.49 3.03
N ARG A 6 -9.24 5.79 2.77
CA ARG A 6 -8.90 6.78 3.80
C ARG A 6 -9.86 6.71 5.00
N GLN A 7 -11.16 6.53 4.75
CA GLN A 7 -12.21 6.47 5.79
C GLN A 7 -12.38 5.07 6.41
N MET A 8 -11.91 4.01 5.75
CA MET A 8 -12.05 2.65 6.26
C MET A 8 -11.18 2.42 7.51
N THR A 9 -11.78 1.90 8.58
CA THR A 9 -11.06 1.32 9.71
C THR A 9 -10.70 -0.13 9.41
N ALA A 10 -9.93 -0.79 10.27
CA ALA A 10 -9.70 -2.24 10.15
C ALA A 10 -11.03 -3.01 10.13
N HIS A 11 -11.96 -2.65 11.01
CA HIS A 11 -13.30 -3.25 11.05
C HIS A 11 -14.10 -3.01 9.75
N HIS A 12 -14.06 -1.80 9.18
CA HIS A 12 -14.73 -1.54 7.89
C HIS A 12 -14.14 -2.39 6.77
N PHE A 13 -12.82 -2.59 6.76
CA PHE A 13 -12.15 -3.40 5.76
C PHE A 13 -12.45 -4.88 5.91
N GLU A 14 -12.35 -5.42 7.13
CA GLU A 14 -12.71 -6.81 7.43
C GLU A 14 -14.16 -7.11 7.02
N LYS A 15 -15.10 -6.23 7.40
CA LYS A 15 -16.48 -6.35 6.98
C LYS A 15 -16.62 -6.28 5.47
N TYR A 16 -15.91 -5.40 4.77
CA TYR A 16 -15.95 -5.35 3.31
C TYR A 16 -15.47 -6.66 2.66
N ILE A 17 -14.36 -7.21 3.15
CA ILE A 17 -13.80 -8.48 2.64
C ILE A 17 -14.75 -9.66 2.88
N SER A 18 -15.48 -9.67 3.99
CA SER A 18 -16.45 -10.73 4.27
C SER A 18 -17.68 -10.74 3.36
N HIS A 19 -17.89 -9.71 2.52
CA HIS A 19 -19.00 -9.67 1.55
C HIS A 19 -18.65 -10.30 0.20
N PHE A 20 -17.38 -10.65 -0.06
CA PHE A 20 -17.04 -11.37 -1.28
C PHE A 20 -17.62 -12.79 -1.24
N SER A 21 -18.40 -13.15 -2.26
CA SER A 21 -19.08 -14.44 -2.34
C SER A 21 -18.11 -15.60 -2.50
N THR A 22 -17.01 -15.38 -3.23
CA THR A 22 -15.98 -16.39 -3.48
C THR A 22 -14.58 -15.86 -3.22
N THR A 23 -13.64 -16.78 -2.99
CA THR A 23 -12.21 -16.46 -2.90
C THR A 23 -11.66 -15.93 -4.22
N MET A 24 -12.24 -16.31 -5.36
CA MET A 24 -11.88 -15.78 -6.68
C MET A 24 -12.27 -14.32 -6.81
N ASP A 25 -13.47 -13.92 -6.40
CA ASP A 25 -13.89 -12.51 -6.44
C ASP A 25 -12.98 -11.63 -5.56
N LEU A 26 -12.57 -12.16 -4.41
CA LEU A 26 -11.62 -11.50 -3.51
C LEU A 26 -10.22 -11.38 -4.15
N LEU A 27 -9.76 -12.44 -4.81
CA LEU A 27 -8.48 -12.46 -5.51
C LEU A 27 -8.45 -11.43 -6.64
N ASP A 28 -9.50 -11.38 -7.47
CA ASP A 28 -9.64 -10.42 -8.57
C ASP A 28 -9.61 -8.98 -8.05
N PHE A 29 -10.37 -8.69 -7.00
CA PHE A 29 -10.33 -7.38 -6.34
C PHE A 29 -8.91 -7.01 -5.89
N LEU A 30 -8.19 -7.93 -5.22
CA LEU A 30 -6.83 -7.68 -4.75
C LEU A 30 -5.85 -7.44 -5.90
N MET A 31 -5.95 -8.23 -6.98
CA MET A 31 -5.11 -8.04 -8.15
C MET A 31 -5.34 -6.67 -8.80
N GLU A 32 -6.60 -6.30 -9.02
CA GLU A 32 -6.96 -5.02 -9.63
C GLU A 32 -6.52 -3.82 -8.77
N ILE A 33 -6.80 -3.85 -7.46
CA ILE A 33 -6.46 -2.71 -6.59
C ILE A 33 -4.95 -2.52 -6.45
N LEU A 34 -4.18 -3.60 -6.38
CA LEU A 34 -2.71 -3.54 -6.32
C LEU A 34 -2.13 -2.99 -7.61
N LEU A 35 -2.69 -3.34 -8.77
CA LEU A 35 -2.30 -2.74 -10.05
C LEU A 35 -2.61 -1.24 -10.10
N VAL A 36 -3.81 -0.83 -9.69
CA VAL A 36 -4.19 0.59 -9.62
C VAL A 36 -3.24 1.36 -8.70
N PHE A 37 -2.88 0.80 -7.54
CA PHE A 37 -1.94 1.45 -6.62
C PHE A 37 -0.54 1.54 -7.18
N LYS A 38 -0.03 0.47 -7.79
CA LYS A 38 1.25 0.46 -8.48
C LYS A 38 1.28 1.55 -9.56
N ASP A 39 0.23 1.70 -10.35
CA ASP A 39 0.16 2.72 -11.39
C ASP A 39 0.11 4.14 -10.80
N LEU A 40 -0.65 4.36 -9.72
CA LEU A 40 -0.72 5.66 -9.04
C LEU A 40 0.63 6.12 -8.47
N VAL A 41 1.44 5.21 -7.92
CA VAL A 41 2.78 5.55 -7.39
C VAL A 41 3.83 5.67 -8.49
N SER A 42 3.69 4.88 -9.57
CA SER A 42 4.64 4.91 -10.69
C SER A 42 4.39 6.10 -11.62
N ARG A 43 3.14 6.54 -11.74
CA ARG A 43 2.70 7.65 -12.60
C ARG A 43 1.98 8.69 -11.71
N PRO A 44 2.74 9.54 -11.01
CA PRO A 44 2.16 10.49 -10.07
C PRO A 44 1.20 11.45 -10.77
N VAL A 45 -0.04 11.50 -10.28
CA VAL A 45 -1.12 12.35 -10.82
C VAL A 45 -1.01 13.80 -10.32
N PHE A 46 -0.40 13.99 -9.15
CA PHE A 46 -0.18 15.32 -8.58
C PHE A 46 1.15 15.91 -9.03
N SER A 47 1.18 17.24 -9.19
CA SER A 47 2.43 17.97 -9.39
C SER A 47 3.39 17.73 -8.21
N ARG A 48 4.70 17.71 -8.48
CA ARG A 48 5.75 17.44 -7.48
C ARG A 48 5.72 18.41 -6.30
N ASP A 49 5.24 19.63 -6.51
CA ASP A 49 5.13 20.65 -5.47
C ASP A 49 3.96 20.42 -4.51
N TRP A 50 2.99 19.58 -4.88
CA TRP A 50 1.80 19.28 -4.09
C TRP A 50 2.10 18.21 -3.04
N CYS A 51 3.17 18.42 -2.27
CA CYS A 51 3.69 17.45 -1.32
C CYS A 51 2.67 17.02 -0.26
N GLN A 52 1.76 17.91 0.16
CA GLN A 52 0.71 17.53 1.10
C GLN A 52 -0.23 16.47 0.52
N MET A 53 -0.62 16.62 -0.75
CA MET A 53 -1.50 15.67 -1.45
C MET A 53 -0.77 14.36 -1.72
N ILE A 54 0.48 14.43 -2.18
CA ILE A 54 1.31 13.24 -2.43
C ILE A 54 1.53 12.45 -1.14
N MET A 55 1.89 13.10 -0.04
CA MET A 55 2.10 12.40 1.24
C MET A 55 0.80 11.83 1.81
N LEU A 56 -0.33 12.55 1.65
CA LEU A 56 -1.63 12.03 2.06
C LEU A 56 -2.00 10.78 1.25
N GLN A 57 -1.86 10.82 -0.08
CA GLN A 57 -2.07 9.66 -0.95
C GLN A 57 -1.19 8.48 -0.52
N ASN A 58 0.11 8.71 -0.33
CA ASN A 58 1.03 7.66 0.08
C ASN A 58 0.68 7.07 1.46
N SER A 59 0.22 7.89 2.41
CA SER A 59 -0.22 7.39 3.72
C SER A 59 -1.46 6.49 3.62
N VAL A 60 -2.37 6.78 2.70
CA VAL A 60 -3.56 5.96 2.45
C VAL A 60 -3.20 4.66 1.74
N ILE A 61 -2.29 4.72 0.76
CA ILE A 61 -1.79 3.54 0.06
C ILE A 61 -1.05 2.62 1.04
N LEU A 62 -0.14 3.16 1.87
CA LEU A 62 0.56 2.38 2.90
C LEU A 62 -0.41 1.67 3.84
N LYS A 63 -1.40 2.40 4.39
CA LYS A 63 -2.41 1.82 5.27
C LYS A 63 -3.16 0.67 4.58
N SER A 64 -3.50 0.85 3.30
CA SER A 64 -4.24 -0.15 2.53
C SER A 64 -3.37 -1.36 2.20
N LEU A 65 -2.09 -1.16 1.88
CA LEU A 65 -1.13 -2.26 1.68
C LEU A 65 -1.01 -3.15 2.92
N ARG A 66 -1.10 -2.58 4.13
CA ARG A 66 -1.14 -3.39 5.38
C ARG A 66 -2.38 -4.27 5.45
N PHE A 67 -3.54 -3.74 5.08
CA PHE A 67 -4.74 -4.54 5.02
C PHE A 67 -4.62 -5.66 4.00
N PHE A 68 -4.08 -5.36 2.82
CA PHE A 68 -3.89 -6.35 1.76
C PHE A 68 -2.85 -7.41 2.13
N SER A 69 -1.75 -7.05 2.80
CA SER A 69 -0.75 -8.02 3.26
C SER A 69 -1.38 -9.04 4.19
N HIS A 70 -2.18 -8.60 5.17
CA HIS A 70 -2.92 -9.50 6.05
C HIS A 70 -3.87 -10.41 5.28
N THR A 71 -4.74 -9.84 4.43
CA THR A 71 -5.70 -10.64 3.64
C THR A 71 -4.99 -11.66 2.73
N ILE A 72 -3.88 -11.29 2.10
CA ILE A 72 -3.13 -12.21 1.23
C ILE A 72 -2.58 -13.40 2.02
N ARG A 73 -2.04 -13.17 3.21
CA ARG A 73 -1.57 -14.29 4.05
C ARG A 73 -2.72 -15.16 4.53
N ASP A 74 -3.80 -14.54 4.98
CA ASP A 74 -4.88 -15.27 5.66
C ASP A 74 -5.68 -16.13 4.68
N TYR A 75 -5.88 -15.66 3.44
CA TYR A 75 -6.73 -16.35 2.45
C TYR A 75 -5.97 -17.05 1.33
N PHE A 76 -4.72 -16.63 1.05
CA PHE A 76 -3.99 -17.02 -0.16
C PHE A 76 -2.58 -17.56 0.11
N PHE A 77 -2.33 -18.01 1.34
CA PHE A 77 -1.13 -18.78 1.68
C PHE A 77 -1.31 -20.28 1.40
N GLN A 78 -2.49 -20.84 1.72
CA GLN A 78 -2.83 -22.23 1.46
C GLN A 78 -4.30 -22.36 0.99
N PRO A 79 -4.57 -22.64 -0.30
CA PRO A 79 -3.58 -22.84 -1.37
C PRO A 79 -2.80 -21.55 -1.67
N PHE A 80 -1.57 -21.72 -2.15
CA PHE A 80 -0.66 -20.59 -2.42
C PHE A 80 -1.00 -19.91 -3.75
N GLU A 81 -1.50 -18.68 -3.70
CA GLU A 81 -1.77 -17.89 -4.91
C GLU A 81 -0.60 -16.99 -5.29
N ILE A 82 0.33 -17.54 -6.06
CA ILE A 82 1.57 -16.86 -6.47
C ILE A 82 1.35 -15.45 -7.07
N GLN A 83 0.25 -15.24 -7.79
CA GLN A 83 -0.05 -13.95 -8.43
C GLN A 83 -0.39 -12.86 -7.41
N ALA A 84 -1.15 -13.19 -6.36
CA ALA A 84 -1.50 -12.22 -5.30
C ALA A 84 -0.23 -11.72 -4.59
N TRP A 85 0.65 -12.65 -4.23
CA TRP A 85 1.93 -12.36 -3.58
C TRP A 85 2.86 -11.54 -4.49
N ASN A 86 3.02 -11.93 -5.75
CA ASN A 86 3.84 -11.19 -6.71
C ASN A 86 3.33 -9.76 -6.93
N ASN A 87 2.01 -9.60 -7.13
CA ASN A 87 1.41 -8.28 -7.31
C ASN A 87 1.60 -7.39 -6.07
N PHE A 88 1.49 -7.96 -4.87
CA PHE A 88 1.78 -7.25 -3.64
C PHE A 88 3.22 -6.76 -3.58
N PHE A 89 4.20 -7.65 -3.81
CA PHE A 89 5.62 -7.28 -3.76
C PHE A 89 5.97 -6.24 -4.83
N HIS A 90 5.47 -6.38 -6.06
CA HIS A 90 5.69 -5.38 -7.11
C HIS A 90 5.11 -4.01 -6.74
N CYS A 91 3.90 -3.97 -6.18
CA CYS A 91 3.30 -2.72 -5.72
C CYS A 91 4.10 -2.11 -4.55
N ALA A 92 4.52 -2.93 -3.57
CA ALA A 92 5.29 -2.48 -2.43
C ALA A 92 6.68 -1.93 -2.84
N ILE A 93 7.35 -2.58 -3.79
CA ILE A 93 8.63 -2.12 -4.34
C ILE A 93 8.46 -0.80 -5.11
N ALA A 94 7.42 -0.69 -5.93
CA ALA A 94 7.12 0.56 -6.64
C ALA A 94 6.82 1.70 -5.64
N PHE A 95 6.09 1.41 -4.56
CA PHE A 95 5.83 2.36 -3.48
C PHE A 95 7.13 2.79 -2.79
N LEU A 96 8.04 1.87 -2.49
CA LEU A 96 9.30 2.14 -1.79
C LEU A 96 10.26 3.00 -2.60
N THR A 97 10.35 2.73 -3.90
CA THR A 97 11.36 3.32 -4.79
C THR A 97 10.90 4.63 -5.44
N GLN A 98 9.63 5.01 -5.25
CA GLN A 98 9.11 6.25 -5.84
C GLN A 98 9.92 7.49 -5.38
N PRO A 99 10.18 8.47 -6.27
CA PRO A 99 10.96 9.66 -5.94
C PRO A 99 10.41 10.47 -4.76
N SER A 100 9.08 10.49 -4.59
CA SER A 100 8.42 11.29 -3.56
C SER A 100 8.72 10.83 -2.12
N LEU A 101 9.19 9.58 -1.95
CA LEU A 101 9.56 9.00 -0.66
C LEU A 101 11.08 8.95 -0.42
N GLN A 102 11.90 9.39 -1.39
CA GLN A 102 13.35 9.51 -1.21
C GLN A 102 13.66 10.82 -0.47
N LEU A 103 13.37 10.84 0.84
CA LEU A 103 13.36 12.05 1.66
C LEU A 103 14.73 12.74 1.76
N GLU A 104 15.82 12.01 1.54
CA GLU A 104 17.19 12.51 1.42
C GLU A 104 17.38 13.53 0.29
N THR A 105 16.50 13.54 -0.71
CA THR A 105 16.53 14.52 -1.81
C THR A 105 15.86 15.85 -1.45
N PHE A 106 15.18 15.93 -0.31
CA PHE A 106 14.49 17.14 0.15
C PHE A 106 15.34 17.97 1.10
N SER A 107 15.01 19.26 1.21
CA SER A 107 15.60 20.13 2.22
C SER A 107 15.32 19.60 3.63
N GLN A 108 16.24 19.90 4.57
CA GLN A 108 16.13 19.44 5.95
C GLN A 108 14.79 19.79 6.58
N ASN A 109 14.31 21.03 6.39
CA ASN A 109 13.03 21.49 6.95
C ASN A 109 11.83 20.71 6.38
N LYS A 110 11.83 20.44 5.07
CA LYS A 110 10.77 19.67 4.41
C LYS A 110 10.76 18.23 4.90
N ARG A 111 11.94 17.58 4.94
CA ARG A 111 12.12 16.23 5.46
C ARG A 111 11.62 16.11 6.91
N SER A 112 12.06 17.00 7.81
CA SER A 112 11.65 16.98 9.22
C SER A 112 10.13 17.10 9.38
N ARG A 113 9.46 17.97 8.61
CA ARG A 113 8.00 18.10 8.65
C ARG A 113 7.27 16.85 8.16
N ILE A 114 7.76 16.22 7.09
CA ILE A 114 7.18 14.98 6.57
C ILE A 114 7.31 13.87 7.61
N VAL A 115 8.51 13.65 8.15
CA VAL A 115 8.78 12.59 9.15
C VAL A 115 7.99 12.83 10.44
N ALA A 116 7.88 14.08 10.90
CA ALA A 116 7.10 14.39 12.10
C ALA A 116 5.63 13.96 11.95
N ARG A 117 5.03 14.15 10.77
CA ARG A 117 3.61 13.86 10.52
C ARG A 117 3.33 12.43 10.06
N TYR A 118 4.15 11.89 9.16
CA TYR A 118 3.89 10.63 8.47
C TYR A 118 4.88 9.51 8.85
N LYS A 119 5.89 9.81 9.66
CA LYS A 119 7.07 8.94 9.89
C LYS A 119 7.78 8.64 8.56
N ASP A 120 8.72 7.69 8.58
CA ASP A 120 9.33 7.20 7.34
C ASP A 120 8.48 6.06 6.79
N MET A 121 7.63 6.39 5.81
CA MET A 121 6.75 5.41 5.17
C MET A 121 7.52 4.29 4.45
N ARG A 122 8.78 4.52 4.02
CA ARG A 122 9.59 3.44 3.42
C ARG A 122 9.92 2.38 4.45
N ARG A 123 10.32 2.80 5.65
CA ARG A 123 10.60 1.88 6.75
C ARG A 123 9.37 1.03 7.09
N GLU A 124 8.21 1.67 7.18
CA GLU A 124 6.96 0.97 7.48
C GLU A 124 6.60 -0.08 6.41
N THR A 125 6.70 0.26 5.11
CA THR A 125 6.49 -0.73 4.03
C THR A 125 7.52 -1.86 4.06
N SER A 126 8.78 -1.57 4.42
CA SER A 126 9.82 -2.60 4.51
C SER A 126 9.51 -3.65 5.60
N PHE A 127 8.87 -3.24 6.70
CA PHE A 127 8.40 -4.17 7.72
C PHE A 127 7.29 -5.08 7.20
N GLU A 128 6.37 -4.55 6.38
CA GLU A 128 5.32 -5.36 5.73
C GLU A 128 5.91 -6.37 4.74
N ILE A 129 6.84 -5.95 3.89
CA ILE A 129 7.54 -6.85 2.95
C ILE A 129 8.26 -7.95 3.73
N ARG A 130 8.97 -7.59 4.79
CA ARG A 130 9.65 -8.56 5.65
C ARG A 130 8.66 -9.54 6.28
N ALA A 131 7.55 -9.05 6.81
CA ALA A 131 6.52 -9.89 7.42
C ALA A 131 5.92 -10.87 6.40
N MET A 132 5.62 -10.41 5.19
CA MET A 132 5.16 -11.27 4.10
C MET A 132 6.22 -12.32 3.76
N TRP A 133 7.47 -11.92 3.52
CA TRP A 133 8.55 -12.82 3.12
C TRP A 133 8.80 -13.96 4.13
N PHE A 134 8.76 -13.68 5.43
CA PHE A 134 8.95 -14.72 6.46
C PHE A 134 7.73 -15.64 6.65
N ASN A 135 6.59 -15.31 6.05
CA ASN A 135 5.43 -16.19 6.01
C ASN A 135 5.38 -17.04 4.73
N LEU A 136 6.36 -16.91 3.81
CA LEU A 136 6.59 -17.87 2.70
C LEU A 136 7.38 -19.08 3.21
#